data_AF-A0A2G4FLC9-F1
#
_entry.id   AF-A0A2G4FLC9-F1
#
_cell.length_a   1.000
_cell.length_b   1.000
_cell.length_c   1.000
_cell.angle_alpha   90.00
_cell.angle_beta   90.00
_cell.angle_gamma   90.00
#
_symmetry.space_group_name_H-M   'P 1'
#
loop_
_entity.id
_entity.type
_entity.pdbx_description
1 polymer ?
#
loop_
_entity_poly.entity_id
_entity_poly.type
_entity_poly.pdbx_seq_one_letter_code
_entity_poly.pdbx_strand_id
1 'polypeptide(L)'
;MKYLELYENWNPLSDEDFANAQELHSIGVVSDQELAQLKKLIATEWEILHYTGVRSLDLRDCALLKSLPDDLKVGGNLNLSDCISLESLPAGLKVKDHLFLNGCTGLRSLPAGLVISGGLELIHCTSLESLPTGLVVGSYLTLNDCSKLGELPQDLKVGGSIHASGCKSLKSLPAGLMVNGTLNLNNCTALESLPAGLRVNGVLSLVNCTSLKSLPQDLVVGGYLELKGCTELGELPQGLNVVGQIYR
;
A
#
# COMPACT_ATOMS: atom_id res chain seq x y z
N MET A 1 2.24 -19.75 27.54
CA MET A 1 1.45 -18.69 28.22
C MET A 1 0.75 -17.88 27.15
N LYS A 2 -0.55 -17.60 27.33
CA LYS A 2 -1.31 -16.67 26.47
C LYS A 2 -0.75 -15.26 26.65
N TYR A 3 0.22 -14.87 25.83
CA TYR A 3 0.81 -13.51 25.83
C TYR A 3 0.23 -12.61 24.71
N LEU A 4 -0.98 -12.91 24.23
CA LEU A 4 -1.56 -12.28 23.04
C LEU A 4 -2.91 -11.57 23.27
N GLU A 5 -3.27 -11.29 24.52
CA GLU A 5 -4.53 -10.58 24.82
C GLU A 5 -4.26 -9.34 25.68
N LEU A 6 -3.72 -8.28 25.07
CA LEU A 6 -3.95 -6.89 25.50
C LEU A 6 -4.10 -6.03 24.24
N TYR A 7 -5.34 -5.93 23.77
CA TYR A 7 -5.75 -4.99 22.71
C TYR A 7 -6.26 -3.71 23.37
N GLU A 8 -5.32 -2.80 23.58
CA GLU A 8 -5.38 -1.34 23.52
C GLU A 8 -3.97 -0.92 23.94
N ASN A 9 -3.25 -0.20 23.07
CA ASN A 9 -1.84 0.26 23.20
C ASN A 9 -0.75 -0.67 22.62
N TRP A 10 0.20 -0.05 21.92
CA TRP A 10 1.45 -0.65 21.46
C TRP A 10 2.25 -1.19 22.66
N ASN A 11 2.61 -2.49 22.60
CA ASN A 11 3.27 -3.20 23.71
C ASN A 11 4.65 -3.73 23.27
N PRO A 12 5.75 -3.06 23.64
CA PRO A 12 7.11 -3.50 23.34
C PRO A 12 7.44 -4.85 23.97
N LEU A 13 8.42 -5.55 23.39
CA LEU A 13 9.00 -6.73 24.03
C LEU A 13 9.69 -6.30 25.34
N SER A 14 9.30 -6.91 26.46
CA SER A 14 9.88 -6.59 27.77
C SER A 14 11.30 -7.17 27.92
N ASP A 15 12.11 -6.54 28.78
CA ASP A 15 13.45 -7.07 29.13
C ASP A 15 13.36 -8.48 29.73
N GLU A 16 12.31 -8.76 30.49
CA GLU A 16 12.04 -10.09 31.07
C GLU A 16 11.73 -11.12 29.98
N ASP A 17 10.85 -10.79 29.03
CA ASP A 17 10.51 -11.69 27.91
C ASP A 17 11.72 -11.96 27.03
N PHE A 18 12.57 -10.96 26.80
CA PHE A 18 13.80 -11.16 26.05
C PHE A 18 14.82 -12.02 26.80
N ALA A 19 15.00 -11.79 28.10
CA ALA A 19 15.87 -12.63 28.93
C ALA A 19 15.39 -14.09 28.93
N ASN A 20 14.08 -14.31 29.05
CA ASN A 20 13.47 -15.64 28.93
C ASN A 20 13.78 -16.28 27.56
N ALA A 21 13.69 -15.52 26.47
CA ALA A 21 14.05 -16.02 25.14
C ALA A 21 15.54 -16.37 25.01
N GLN A 22 16.43 -15.62 25.67
CA GLN A 22 17.86 -15.93 25.71
C GLN A 22 18.15 -17.21 26.51
N GLU A 23 17.46 -17.43 27.62
CA GLU A 23 17.55 -18.68 28.38
C GLU A 23 17.05 -19.87 27.56
N LEU A 24 15.91 -19.74 26.88
CA LEU A 24 15.38 -20.77 25.99
C LEU A 24 16.30 -21.04 24.78
N HIS A 25 17.00 -20.03 24.28
CA HIS A 25 18.03 -20.19 23.25
C HIS A 25 19.21 -21.02 23.76
N SER A 26 19.65 -20.80 25.00
CA SER A 26 20.79 -21.52 25.60
C SER A 26 20.58 -23.04 25.72
N ILE A 27 19.32 -23.48 25.78
CA ILE A 27 18.93 -24.89 25.84
C ILE A 27 18.40 -25.42 24.49
N GLY A 28 18.51 -24.64 23.41
CA GLY A 28 18.16 -25.04 22.05
C GLY A 28 16.66 -25.02 21.70
N VAL A 29 15.83 -24.39 22.53
CA VAL A 29 14.38 -24.24 22.26
C VAL A 29 14.11 -23.09 21.29
N VAL A 30 14.80 -21.97 21.46
CA VAL A 30 14.78 -20.83 20.52
C VAL A 30 15.99 -20.96 19.59
N SER A 31 15.75 -20.84 18.29
CA SER A 31 16.80 -20.89 17.26
C SER A 31 17.60 -19.59 17.16
N ASP A 32 18.78 -19.65 16.52
CA ASP A 32 19.57 -18.45 16.21
C ASP A 32 18.79 -17.42 15.38
N GLN A 33 17.94 -17.90 14.47
CA GLN A 33 17.11 -17.05 13.63
C GLN A 33 16.04 -16.32 14.46
N GLU A 34 15.32 -17.03 15.32
CA GLU A 34 14.30 -16.42 16.20
C GLU A 34 14.94 -15.41 17.15
N LEU A 35 16.09 -15.75 17.75
CA LEU A 35 16.81 -14.81 18.61
C LEU A 35 17.30 -13.57 17.85
N ALA A 36 17.75 -13.73 16.61
CA ALA A 36 18.13 -12.60 15.75
C ALA A 36 16.93 -11.69 15.41
N GLN A 37 15.76 -12.28 15.13
CA GLN A 37 14.52 -11.54 14.91
C GLN A 37 14.07 -10.78 16.17
N LEU A 38 14.17 -11.38 17.35
CA LEU A 38 13.88 -10.70 18.62
C LEU A 38 14.83 -9.53 18.89
N LYS A 39 16.13 -9.69 18.63
CA LYS A 39 17.11 -8.60 18.72
C LYS A 39 16.77 -7.45 17.76
N LYS A 40 16.34 -7.76 16.53
CA LYS A 40 15.90 -6.76 15.56
C LYS A 40 14.63 -6.04 16.03
N LEU A 41 13.68 -6.76 16.64
CA LEU A 41 12.47 -6.17 17.21
C LEU A 41 12.83 -5.16 18.32
N ILE A 42 13.67 -5.55 19.28
CA ILE A 42 14.10 -4.65 20.37
C ILE A 42 14.78 -3.40 19.82
N ALA A 43 15.69 -3.54 18.85
CA ALA A 43 16.34 -2.40 18.24
C ALA A 43 15.34 -1.45 17.57
N THR A 44 14.36 -2.02 16.86
CA THR A 44 13.28 -1.27 16.20
C THR A 44 12.39 -0.55 17.20
N GLU A 45 11.98 -1.22 18.28
CA GLU A 45 11.16 -0.63 19.35
C GLU A 45 11.90 0.48 20.09
N TRP A 46 13.20 0.29 20.33
CA TRP A 46 14.07 1.34 20.87
C TRP A 46 14.04 2.56 19.96
N GLU A 47 14.30 2.38 18.66
CA GLU A 47 14.32 3.46 17.67
C GLU A 47 13.01 4.26 17.67
N ILE A 48 11.87 3.56 17.74
CA ILE A 48 10.54 4.19 17.85
C ILE A 48 10.42 5.02 19.13
N LEU A 49 10.76 4.45 20.29
CA LEU A 49 10.58 5.07 21.62
C LEU A 49 11.33 6.40 21.78
N HIS A 50 12.45 6.54 21.09
CA HIS A 50 13.33 7.69 21.22
C HIS A 50 13.43 8.51 19.93
N TYR A 51 12.55 8.21 18.98
CA TYR A 51 12.44 8.97 17.76
C TYR A 51 11.91 10.38 18.08
N THR A 52 12.65 11.39 17.64
CA THR A 52 12.41 12.80 18.01
C THR A 52 11.47 13.52 17.04
N GLY A 53 10.90 12.84 16.05
CA GLY A 53 9.92 13.42 15.13
C GLY A 53 10.47 14.24 13.97
N VAL A 54 11.80 14.38 13.82
CA VAL A 54 12.39 15.36 12.87
C VAL A 54 13.04 14.76 11.62
N ARG A 55 13.42 13.48 11.64
CA ARG A 55 14.21 12.81 10.57
C ARG A 55 13.44 11.66 9.93
N SER A 56 13.98 11.03 8.89
CA SER A 56 13.44 9.75 8.44
C SER A 56 13.64 8.66 9.49
N LEU A 57 12.66 7.76 9.60
CA LEU A 57 12.65 6.58 10.48
C LEU A 57 12.63 5.33 9.61
N ASP A 58 13.61 4.45 9.80
CA ASP A 58 13.81 3.25 8.98
C ASP A 58 13.69 2.00 9.83
N LEU A 59 12.54 1.35 9.73
CA LEU A 59 12.14 0.18 10.50
C LEU A 59 12.06 -1.07 9.63
N ARG A 60 12.65 -1.03 8.42
CA ARG A 60 12.57 -2.13 7.45
C ARG A 60 13.12 -3.44 8.01
N ASP A 61 12.66 -4.53 7.42
CA ASP A 61 13.07 -5.91 7.73
C ASP A 61 12.81 -6.31 9.20
N CYS A 62 11.84 -5.67 9.88
CA CYS A 62 11.43 -6.05 11.22
C CYS A 62 10.25 -7.04 11.18
N ALA A 63 10.56 -8.30 10.89
CA ALA A 63 9.56 -9.34 10.64
C ALA A 63 8.57 -9.56 11.80
N LEU A 64 8.95 -9.26 13.05
CA LEU A 64 8.10 -9.41 14.25
C LEU A 64 7.34 -8.14 14.64
N LEU A 65 7.55 -7.01 13.96
CA LEU A 65 6.83 -5.76 14.26
C LEU A 65 5.36 -5.91 13.84
N LYS A 66 4.44 -5.76 14.79
CA LYS A 66 3.00 -5.94 14.55
C LYS A 66 2.22 -4.64 14.42
N SER A 67 2.68 -3.58 15.07
CA SER A 67 2.05 -2.26 15.10
C SER A 67 3.07 -1.18 15.46
N LEU A 68 2.63 0.07 15.39
CA LEU A 68 3.36 1.26 15.84
C LEU A 68 2.58 1.92 16.99
N PRO A 69 3.22 2.74 17.83
CA PRO A 69 2.51 3.52 18.84
C PRO A 69 1.58 4.55 18.20
N ASP A 70 0.47 4.80 18.89
CA ASP A 70 -0.49 5.84 18.49
C ASP A 70 0.17 7.22 18.40
N ASP A 71 -0.37 8.06 17.53
CA ASP A 71 0.10 9.43 17.30
C ASP A 71 1.58 9.58 16.88
N LEU A 72 2.23 8.52 16.39
CA LEU A 72 3.57 8.60 15.83
C LEU A 72 3.61 9.65 14.69
N LYS A 73 4.52 10.62 14.81
CA LYS A 73 4.70 11.70 13.81
C LYS A 73 6.10 11.62 13.24
N VAL A 74 6.22 11.21 11.98
CA VAL A 74 7.49 11.09 11.27
C VAL A 74 7.75 12.34 10.44
N GLY A 75 8.80 13.09 10.80
CA GLY A 75 9.20 14.34 10.15
C GLY A 75 9.93 14.19 8.81
N GLY A 76 10.17 12.95 8.38
CA GLY A 76 10.73 12.61 7.07
C GLY A 76 10.02 11.40 6.46
N ASN A 77 10.81 10.48 5.89
CA ASN A 77 10.29 9.21 5.39
C ASN A 77 10.07 8.21 6.52
N LEU A 78 9.03 7.39 6.41
CA LEU A 78 8.84 6.19 7.23
C LEU A 78 8.99 4.96 6.34
N ASN A 79 10.00 4.14 6.61
CA ASN A 79 10.18 2.87 5.90
C ASN A 79 9.85 1.69 6.81
N LEU A 80 8.82 0.93 6.45
CA LEU A 80 8.34 -0.28 7.11
C LEU A 80 8.44 -1.49 6.19
N SER A 81 9.20 -1.39 5.09
CA SER A 81 9.27 -2.46 4.09
C SER A 81 9.70 -3.77 4.74
N ASP A 82 9.10 -4.88 4.30
CA ASP A 82 9.35 -6.23 4.78
C ASP A 82 9.04 -6.47 6.28
N CYS A 83 8.23 -5.61 6.91
CA CYS A 83 7.60 -5.88 8.20
C CYS A 83 6.41 -6.84 8.00
N ILE A 84 6.71 -8.12 7.73
CA ILE A 84 5.70 -9.10 7.30
C ILE A 84 4.58 -9.37 8.33
N SER A 85 4.81 -9.15 9.63
CA SER A 85 3.79 -9.31 10.68
C SER A 85 3.01 -8.02 10.98
N LEU A 86 3.28 -6.92 10.27
CA LEU A 86 2.58 -5.65 10.48
C LEU A 86 1.15 -5.77 9.96
N GLU A 87 0.16 -5.77 10.85
CA GLU A 87 -1.24 -6.01 10.48
C GLU A 87 -2.01 -4.72 10.15
N SER A 88 -1.64 -3.62 10.83
CA SER A 88 -2.25 -2.29 10.65
C SER A 88 -1.28 -1.17 11.07
N LEU A 89 -1.59 0.06 10.67
CA LEU A 89 -0.94 1.27 11.19
C LEU A 89 -1.86 1.96 12.20
N PRO A 90 -1.30 2.66 13.22
CA PRO A 90 -2.08 3.31 14.24
C PRO A 90 -2.90 4.49 13.69
N ALA A 91 -4.03 4.76 14.34
CA ALA A 91 -4.80 5.97 14.06
C ALA A 91 -3.94 7.21 14.32
N GLY A 92 -4.14 8.26 13.53
CA GLY A 92 -3.42 9.53 13.71
C GLY A 92 -1.95 9.51 13.25
N LEU A 93 -1.43 8.42 12.68
CA LEU A 93 -0.10 8.38 12.07
C LEU A 93 0.07 9.53 11.07
N LYS A 94 1.14 10.31 11.22
CA LYS A 94 1.51 11.36 10.26
C LYS A 94 2.90 11.11 9.71
N VAL A 95 3.04 11.07 8.40
CA VAL A 95 4.32 10.96 7.71
C VAL A 95 4.49 12.18 6.81
N LYS A 96 5.55 12.97 7.06
CA LYS A 96 5.78 14.22 6.36
C LYS A 96 6.09 13.99 4.89
N ASP A 97 6.96 13.03 4.59
CA ASP A 97 7.43 12.78 3.24
C ASP A 97 6.85 11.46 2.72
N HIS A 98 7.66 10.40 2.53
CA HIS A 98 7.23 9.14 1.92
C HIS A 98 6.96 8.03 2.95
N LEU A 99 5.96 7.19 2.68
CA LEU A 99 5.66 5.97 3.44
C LEU A 99 5.88 4.73 2.57
N PHE A 100 6.79 3.87 2.99
CA PHE A 100 7.13 2.62 2.29
C PHE A 100 6.65 1.42 3.12
N LEU A 101 5.77 0.60 2.55
CA LEU A 101 5.16 -0.59 3.14
C LEU A 101 5.35 -1.83 2.24
N ASN A 102 6.33 -1.77 1.33
CA ASN A 102 6.61 -2.84 0.37
C ASN A 102 6.88 -4.16 1.12
N GLY A 103 6.28 -5.27 0.69
CA GLY A 103 6.48 -6.58 1.32
C GLY A 103 5.77 -6.78 2.67
N CYS A 104 4.98 -5.82 3.16
CA CYS A 104 4.14 -6.00 4.35
C CYS A 104 2.96 -6.95 4.06
N THR A 105 3.24 -8.24 3.97
CA THR A 105 2.27 -9.27 3.58
C THR A 105 1.20 -9.57 4.63
N GLY A 106 1.42 -9.21 5.90
CA GLY A 106 0.42 -9.26 6.97
C GLY A 106 -0.53 -8.06 7.00
N LEU A 107 -0.23 -6.98 6.27
CA LEU A 107 -0.98 -5.73 6.33
C LEU A 107 -2.34 -5.89 5.65
N ARG A 108 -3.42 -5.65 6.41
CA ARG A 108 -4.80 -5.84 5.93
C ARG A 108 -5.50 -4.54 5.58
N SER A 109 -5.18 -3.47 6.30
CA SER A 109 -5.77 -2.14 6.12
C SER A 109 -4.82 -1.04 6.60
N LEU A 110 -5.11 0.19 6.19
CA LEU A 110 -4.50 1.41 6.71
C LEU A 110 -5.54 2.18 7.55
N PRO A 111 -5.12 3.08 8.46
CA PRO A 111 -6.03 3.86 9.30
C PRO A 111 -6.82 4.88 8.47
N ALA A 112 -8.06 5.13 8.89
CA ALA A 112 -8.91 6.17 8.32
C ALA A 112 -8.26 7.55 8.38
N GLY A 113 -8.41 8.34 7.31
CA GLY A 113 -7.88 9.71 7.25
C GLY A 113 -6.35 9.80 7.23
N LEU A 114 -5.65 8.74 6.81
CA LEU A 114 -4.19 8.78 6.65
C LEU A 114 -3.80 9.85 5.61
N VAL A 115 -2.90 10.75 6.01
CA VAL A 115 -2.36 11.81 5.17
C VAL A 115 -0.86 11.67 5.04
N ILE A 116 -0.37 11.63 3.80
CA ILE A 116 1.05 11.49 3.44
C ILE A 116 1.36 12.59 2.43
N SER A 117 2.29 13.50 2.73
CA SER A 117 2.59 14.61 1.79
C SER A 117 3.41 14.17 0.58
N GLY A 118 4.21 13.12 0.71
CA GLY A 118 4.99 12.52 -0.38
C GLY A 118 4.26 11.36 -1.05
N GLY A 119 4.99 10.28 -1.33
CA GLY A 119 4.48 9.06 -1.95
C GLY A 119 4.13 7.96 -0.94
N LEU A 120 3.18 7.11 -1.31
CA LEU A 120 2.80 5.89 -0.59
C LEU A 120 3.12 4.68 -1.46
N GLU A 121 3.96 3.77 -0.96
CA GLU A 121 4.30 2.52 -1.65
C GLU A 121 3.83 1.30 -0.87
N LEU A 122 3.02 0.49 -1.53
CA LEU A 122 2.45 -0.78 -1.10
C LEU A 122 2.67 -1.80 -2.21
N ILE A 123 3.91 -2.25 -2.39
CA ILE A 123 4.25 -3.29 -3.37
C ILE A 123 4.22 -4.65 -2.66
N HIS A 124 3.57 -5.66 -3.25
CA HIS A 124 3.45 -7.01 -2.67
C HIS A 124 2.76 -7.08 -1.28
N CYS A 125 1.86 -6.14 -0.95
CA CYS A 125 1.00 -6.25 0.24
C CYS A 125 -0.17 -7.21 -0.04
N THR A 126 0.11 -8.50 -0.10
CA THR A 126 -0.83 -9.53 -0.60
C THR A 126 -2.05 -9.79 0.30
N SER A 127 -2.04 -9.31 1.55
CA SER A 127 -3.22 -9.35 2.44
C SER A 127 -4.03 -8.06 2.45
N LEU A 128 -3.61 -7.01 1.73
CA LEU A 128 -4.32 -5.73 1.69
C LEU A 128 -5.64 -5.90 0.92
N GLU A 129 -6.76 -5.72 1.60
CA GLU A 129 -8.10 -5.93 1.03
C GLU A 129 -8.73 -4.62 0.55
N SER A 130 -8.43 -3.51 1.24
CA SER A 130 -8.94 -2.17 0.92
C SER A 130 -7.98 -1.06 1.35
N LEU A 131 -8.14 0.11 0.75
CA LEU A 131 -7.57 1.35 1.26
C LEU A 131 -8.61 2.10 2.10
N PRO A 132 -8.19 2.90 3.09
CA PRO A 132 -9.09 3.59 3.99
C PRO A 132 -9.82 4.75 3.31
N THR A 133 -10.99 5.08 3.84
CA THR A 133 -11.65 6.34 3.55
C THR A 133 -10.80 7.52 4.02
N GLY A 134 -10.86 8.62 3.28
CA GLY A 134 -10.11 9.84 3.56
C GLY A 134 -8.61 9.74 3.29
N LEU A 135 -8.14 8.74 2.54
CA LEU A 135 -6.73 8.62 2.16
C LEU A 135 -6.31 9.78 1.25
N VAL A 136 -5.28 10.53 1.68
CA VAL A 136 -4.67 11.61 0.89
C VAL A 136 -3.17 11.36 0.73
N VAL A 137 -2.72 11.27 -0.53
CA VAL A 137 -1.31 11.08 -0.90
C VAL A 137 -0.87 12.24 -1.79
N GLY A 138 0.14 13.00 -1.37
CA GLY A 138 0.51 14.25 -2.03
C GLY A 138 1.26 14.09 -3.35
N SER A 139 1.97 12.98 -3.56
CA SER A 139 2.77 12.76 -4.78
C SER A 139 2.30 11.56 -5.62
N TYR A 140 2.56 10.32 -5.19
CA TYR A 140 2.24 9.13 -5.96
C TYR A 140 1.78 7.98 -5.08
N LEU A 141 0.93 7.11 -5.62
CA LEU A 141 0.44 5.92 -4.95
C LEU A 141 0.86 4.68 -5.76
N THR A 142 1.60 3.77 -5.13
CA THR A 142 1.97 2.49 -5.71
C THR A 142 1.34 1.36 -4.90
N LEU A 143 0.61 0.47 -5.57
CA LEU A 143 -0.18 -0.65 -5.04
C LEU A 143 0.20 -1.97 -5.74
N ASN A 144 1.33 -2.01 -6.43
CA ASN A 144 1.64 -3.11 -7.33
C ASN A 144 1.61 -4.47 -6.63
N ASP A 145 0.98 -5.46 -7.26
CA ASP A 145 0.84 -6.82 -6.75
C ASP A 145 0.15 -6.93 -5.38
N CYS A 146 -0.70 -5.96 -5.01
CA CYS A 146 -1.68 -6.09 -3.93
C CYS A 146 -2.86 -6.98 -4.39
N SER A 147 -2.61 -8.29 -4.48
CA SER A 147 -3.49 -9.22 -5.20
C SER A 147 -4.90 -9.37 -4.63
N LYS A 148 -5.13 -9.04 -3.35
CA LYS A 148 -6.45 -9.06 -2.69
C LYS A 148 -7.20 -7.73 -2.72
N LEU A 149 -6.56 -6.64 -3.16
CA LEU A 149 -7.18 -5.32 -3.18
C LEU A 149 -8.36 -5.33 -4.16
N GLY A 150 -9.57 -5.19 -3.63
CA GLY A 150 -10.80 -5.34 -4.41
C GLY A 150 -11.30 -4.05 -5.06
N GLU A 151 -11.10 -2.93 -4.37
CA GLU A 151 -11.61 -1.61 -4.74
C GLU A 151 -10.73 -0.49 -4.19
N LEU A 152 -10.86 0.69 -4.80
CA LEU A 152 -10.29 1.94 -4.29
C LEU A 152 -11.42 2.80 -3.68
N PRO A 153 -11.14 3.56 -2.61
CA PRO A 153 -12.16 4.34 -1.91
C PRO A 153 -12.67 5.50 -2.78
N GLN A 154 -13.96 5.83 -2.63
CA GLN A 154 -14.63 6.87 -3.43
C GLN A 154 -14.03 8.27 -3.25
N ASP A 155 -13.43 8.54 -2.10
CA ASP A 155 -12.83 9.81 -1.75
C ASP A 155 -11.29 9.83 -1.87
N LEU A 156 -10.71 8.86 -2.58
CA LEU A 156 -9.26 8.76 -2.80
C LEU A 156 -8.71 10.04 -3.45
N LYS A 157 -7.68 10.63 -2.84
CA LYS A 157 -6.95 11.79 -3.40
C LYS A 157 -5.47 11.48 -3.55
N VAL A 158 -4.98 11.52 -4.79
CA VAL A 158 -3.57 11.36 -5.11
C VAL A 158 -3.09 12.54 -5.97
N GLY A 159 -2.01 13.20 -5.57
CA GLY A 159 -1.53 14.41 -6.24
C GLY A 159 -0.88 14.19 -7.62
N GLY A 160 -0.53 12.95 -7.96
CA GLY A 160 0.21 12.60 -9.17
C GLY A 160 -0.23 11.25 -9.78
N SER A 161 0.70 10.30 -9.86
CA SER A 161 0.46 9.00 -10.52
C SER A 161 -0.08 7.95 -9.57
N ILE A 162 -0.86 7.02 -10.12
CA ILE A 162 -1.32 5.80 -9.44
C ILE A 162 -0.81 4.59 -10.22
N HIS A 163 -0.05 3.73 -9.55
CA HIS A 163 0.44 2.46 -10.09
C HIS A 163 -0.19 1.32 -9.30
N ALA A 164 -1.05 0.54 -9.93
CA ALA A 164 -1.75 -0.58 -9.30
C ALA A 164 -1.64 -1.84 -10.17
N SER A 165 -0.51 -2.03 -10.85
CA SER A 165 -0.32 -3.19 -11.73
C SER A 165 -0.33 -4.49 -10.92
N GLY A 166 -0.98 -5.54 -11.41
CA GLY A 166 -1.03 -6.84 -10.74
C GLY A 166 -2.03 -6.92 -9.57
N CYS A 167 -2.87 -5.91 -9.36
CA CYS A 167 -4.00 -5.99 -8.43
C CYS A 167 -5.11 -6.88 -9.01
N LYS A 168 -4.90 -8.20 -8.98
CA LYS A 168 -5.75 -9.18 -9.69
C LYS A 168 -7.20 -9.24 -9.20
N SER A 169 -7.48 -8.78 -7.98
CA SER A 169 -8.85 -8.71 -7.43
C SER A 169 -9.54 -7.36 -7.65
N LEU A 170 -8.84 -6.36 -8.21
CA LEU A 170 -9.38 -5.02 -8.38
C LEU A 170 -10.47 -5.02 -9.46
N LYS A 171 -11.72 -4.78 -9.04
CA LYS A 171 -12.90 -4.88 -9.93
C LYS A 171 -13.36 -3.55 -10.49
N SER A 172 -13.12 -2.45 -9.78
CA SER A 172 -13.59 -1.12 -10.16
C SER A 172 -12.73 -0.01 -9.56
N LEU A 173 -12.85 1.18 -10.14
CA LEU A 173 -12.25 2.42 -9.64
C LEU A 173 -13.39 3.38 -9.23
N PRO A 174 -13.12 4.39 -8.39
CA PRO A 174 -14.14 5.33 -7.94
C PRO A 174 -14.64 6.24 -9.05
N ALA A 175 -15.93 6.62 -8.96
CA ALA A 175 -16.56 7.48 -9.95
C ALA A 175 -15.88 8.86 -9.99
N GLY A 176 -15.65 9.39 -11.20
CA GLY A 176 -15.00 10.69 -11.35
C GLY A 176 -13.54 10.75 -10.90
N LEU A 177 -12.85 9.60 -10.78
CA LEU A 177 -11.44 9.56 -10.42
C LEU A 177 -10.62 10.46 -11.36
N MET A 178 -9.82 11.34 -10.76
CA MET A 178 -8.87 12.19 -11.47
C MET A 178 -7.45 11.79 -11.11
N VAL A 179 -6.63 11.51 -12.14
CA VAL A 179 -5.21 11.17 -12.00
C VAL A 179 -4.39 12.22 -12.74
N ASN A 180 -3.53 12.94 -12.02
CA ASN A 180 -2.73 14.03 -12.58
C ASN A 180 -1.53 13.54 -13.42
N GLY A 181 -1.08 12.31 -13.18
CA GLY A 181 0.01 11.67 -13.91
C GLY A 181 -0.45 10.42 -14.65
N THR A 182 0.30 9.34 -14.46
CA THR A 182 0.03 8.02 -15.04
C THR A 182 -0.93 7.24 -14.16
N LEU A 183 -1.90 6.56 -14.78
CA LEU A 183 -2.68 5.48 -14.18
C LEU A 183 -2.25 4.16 -14.83
N ASN A 184 -1.50 3.34 -14.09
CA ASN A 184 -1.09 2.01 -14.53
C ASN A 184 -1.90 0.94 -13.81
N LEU A 185 -2.71 0.20 -14.57
CA LEU A 185 -3.59 -0.88 -14.11
C LEU A 185 -3.23 -2.21 -14.76
N ASN A 186 -2.01 -2.35 -15.29
CA ASN A 186 -1.60 -3.53 -16.04
C ASN A 186 -1.80 -4.81 -15.25
N ASN A 187 -2.30 -5.86 -15.90
CA ASN A 187 -2.60 -7.16 -15.29
C ASN A 187 -3.65 -7.11 -14.16
N CYS A 188 -4.51 -6.10 -14.09
CA CYS A 188 -5.72 -6.12 -13.25
C CYS A 188 -6.79 -6.99 -13.93
N THR A 189 -6.64 -8.30 -13.81
CA THR A 189 -7.43 -9.28 -14.57
C THR A 189 -8.91 -9.34 -14.17
N ALA A 190 -9.30 -8.83 -13.00
CA ALA A 190 -10.71 -8.75 -12.58
C ALA A 190 -11.39 -7.42 -12.92
N LEU A 191 -10.68 -6.47 -13.54
CA LEU A 191 -11.21 -5.15 -13.87
C LEU A 191 -12.12 -5.26 -15.10
N GLU A 192 -13.44 -5.17 -14.90
CA GLU A 192 -14.41 -5.37 -15.99
C GLU A 192 -14.76 -4.08 -16.75
N SER A 193 -14.64 -2.93 -16.09
CA SER A 193 -14.96 -1.61 -16.66
C SER A 193 -14.20 -0.50 -15.94
N LEU A 194 -14.07 0.65 -16.61
CA LEU A 194 -13.63 1.89 -15.97
C LEU A 194 -14.86 2.74 -15.59
N PRO A 195 -14.78 3.53 -14.51
CA PRO A 195 -15.90 4.34 -14.05
C PRO A 195 -16.16 5.53 -14.99
N ALA A 196 -17.41 5.99 -15.02
CA ALA A 196 -17.76 7.26 -15.64
C ALA A 196 -16.97 8.42 -15.03
N GLY A 197 -16.63 9.40 -15.87
CA GLY A 197 -15.89 10.59 -15.47
C GLY A 197 -14.41 10.36 -15.17
N LEU A 198 -13.85 9.19 -15.48
CA LEU A 198 -12.41 8.94 -15.31
C LEU A 198 -11.59 9.90 -16.18
N ARG A 199 -10.67 10.64 -15.54
CA ARG A 199 -9.74 11.56 -16.20
C ARG A 199 -8.32 11.24 -15.81
N VAL A 200 -7.47 11.01 -16.81
CA VAL A 200 -6.03 10.75 -16.64
C VAL A 200 -5.27 11.78 -17.46
N ASN A 201 -4.56 12.70 -16.80
CA ASN A 201 -3.84 13.77 -17.50
C ASN A 201 -2.58 13.26 -18.23
N GLY A 202 -2.01 12.15 -17.77
CA GLY A 202 -0.88 11.48 -18.41
C GLY A 202 -1.31 10.20 -19.14
N VAL A 203 -0.62 9.10 -18.84
CA VAL A 203 -0.78 7.81 -19.52
C VAL A 203 -1.81 6.94 -18.80
N LEU A 204 -2.69 6.28 -19.55
CA LEU A 204 -3.53 5.20 -19.04
C LEU A 204 -3.05 3.87 -19.63
N SER A 205 -2.53 2.98 -18.77
CA SER A 205 -2.06 1.65 -19.18
C SER A 205 -2.94 0.57 -18.56
N LEU A 206 -3.55 -0.25 -19.42
CA LEU A 206 -4.48 -1.34 -19.09
C LEU A 206 -4.00 -2.67 -19.69
N VAL A 207 -2.69 -2.79 -19.97
CA VAL A 207 -2.12 -3.96 -20.62
C VAL A 207 -2.49 -5.23 -19.86
N ASN A 208 -3.00 -6.24 -20.57
CA ASN A 208 -3.48 -7.50 -20.01
C ASN A 208 -4.60 -7.38 -18.96
N CYS A 209 -5.45 -6.35 -19.01
CA CYS A 209 -6.74 -6.36 -18.29
C CYS A 209 -7.73 -7.24 -19.07
N THR A 210 -7.58 -8.56 -18.94
CA THR A 210 -8.23 -9.55 -19.81
C THR A 210 -9.75 -9.54 -19.75
N SER A 211 -10.33 -9.19 -18.60
CA SER A 211 -11.79 -9.10 -18.40
C SER A 211 -12.38 -7.72 -18.67
N LEU A 212 -11.58 -6.75 -19.12
CA LEU A 212 -12.07 -5.41 -19.44
C LEU A 212 -12.95 -5.46 -20.69
N LYS A 213 -14.24 -5.14 -20.54
CA LYS A 213 -15.24 -5.29 -21.62
C LYS A 213 -15.45 -4.02 -22.44
N SER A 214 -15.34 -2.86 -21.80
CA SER A 214 -15.63 -1.56 -22.42
C SER A 214 -14.91 -0.41 -21.72
N LEU A 215 -14.79 0.71 -22.43
CA LEU A 215 -14.36 2.00 -21.89
C LEU A 215 -15.58 2.94 -21.80
N PRO A 216 -15.64 3.85 -20.81
CA PRO A 216 -16.71 4.82 -20.72
C PRO A 216 -16.57 5.88 -21.82
N GLN A 217 -17.71 6.40 -22.31
CA GLN A 217 -17.73 7.36 -23.42
C GLN A 217 -17.05 8.69 -23.06
N ASP A 218 -17.07 9.06 -21.78
CA ASP A 218 -16.53 10.31 -21.26
C ASP A 218 -15.08 10.17 -20.74
N LEU A 219 -14.40 9.05 -21.05
CA LEU A 219 -12.99 8.85 -20.72
C LEU A 219 -12.12 9.94 -21.34
N VAL A 220 -11.27 10.57 -20.52
CA VAL A 220 -10.27 11.54 -20.97
C VAL A 220 -8.87 11.05 -20.61
N VAL A 221 -7.99 10.97 -21.62
CA VAL A 221 -6.57 10.64 -21.47
C VAL A 221 -5.71 11.71 -22.15
N GLY A 222 -4.92 12.45 -21.37
CA GLY A 222 -4.06 13.53 -21.86
C GLY A 222 -2.74 13.08 -22.50
N GLY A 223 -2.34 11.83 -22.26
CA GLY A 223 -1.22 11.15 -22.91
C GLY A 223 -1.70 10.05 -23.84
N TYR A 224 -1.03 8.90 -23.82
CA TYR A 224 -1.40 7.73 -24.61
C TYR A 224 -2.19 6.70 -23.79
N LEU A 225 -2.92 5.83 -24.51
CA LEU A 225 -3.75 4.76 -23.97
C LEU A 225 -3.21 3.40 -24.44
N GLU A 226 -2.84 2.52 -23.50
CA GLU A 226 -2.38 1.16 -23.79
C GLU A 226 -3.43 0.12 -23.38
N LEU A 227 -3.84 -0.71 -24.33
CA LEU A 227 -4.91 -1.70 -24.23
C LEU A 227 -4.45 -3.10 -24.67
N LYS A 228 -3.16 -3.27 -24.98
CA LYS A 228 -2.60 -4.54 -25.45
C LYS A 228 -2.99 -5.69 -24.53
N GLY A 229 -3.56 -6.75 -25.10
CA GLY A 229 -3.95 -7.94 -24.32
C GLY A 229 -5.26 -7.81 -23.53
N CYS A 230 -6.05 -6.74 -23.71
CA CYS A 230 -7.44 -6.68 -23.25
C CYS A 230 -8.32 -7.55 -24.16
N THR A 231 -8.34 -8.86 -23.92
CA THR A 231 -8.93 -9.85 -24.84
C THR A 231 -10.45 -9.80 -24.95
N GLU A 232 -11.15 -9.33 -23.91
CA GLU A 232 -12.62 -9.16 -23.92
C GLU A 232 -13.07 -7.75 -24.34
N LEU A 233 -12.13 -6.84 -24.61
CA LEU A 233 -12.47 -5.46 -24.92
C LEU A 233 -13.11 -5.35 -26.31
N GLY A 234 -14.37 -4.91 -26.32
CA GLY A 234 -15.12 -4.65 -27.54
C GLY A 234 -14.61 -3.45 -28.35
N GLU A 235 -15.49 -2.90 -29.18
CA GLU A 235 -15.18 -1.66 -29.91
C GLU A 235 -14.95 -0.49 -28.95
N LEU A 236 -14.04 0.40 -29.32
CA LEU A 236 -13.81 1.62 -28.55
C LEU A 236 -14.98 2.60 -28.76
N PRO A 237 -15.39 3.35 -27.72
CA PRO A 237 -16.42 4.37 -27.86
C PRO A 237 -16.12 5.36 -28.99
N GLN A 238 -17.15 5.75 -29.73
CA GLN A 238 -17.01 6.85 -30.69
C GLN A 238 -16.69 8.15 -29.94
N GLY A 239 -15.75 8.93 -30.48
CA GLY A 239 -15.37 10.22 -29.89
C GLY A 239 -14.53 10.13 -28.61
N LEU A 240 -13.88 8.98 -28.36
CA LEU A 240 -12.96 8.81 -27.24
C LEU A 240 -11.90 9.93 -27.19
N ASN A 241 -11.74 10.58 -26.04
CA ASN A 241 -10.85 11.72 -25.88
C ASN A 241 -9.47 11.26 -25.40
N VAL A 242 -8.62 10.84 -26.33
CA VAL A 242 -7.20 10.52 -26.09
C VAL A 242 -6.36 11.49 -26.92
N VAL A 243 -5.54 12.31 -26.25
CA VAL A 243 -4.67 13.29 -26.92
C VAL A 243 -3.51 12.61 -27.65
N GLY A 244 -2.93 11.59 -27.05
CA GLY A 244 -1.85 10.79 -27.61
C GLY A 244 -2.33 9.60 -28.45
N GLN A 245 -1.43 8.64 -28.65
CA GLN A 245 -1.73 7.42 -29.41
C GLN A 245 -2.55 6.42 -28.59
N ILE A 246 -3.32 5.58 -29.29
CA ILE A 246 -3.98 4.41 -28.72
C ILE A 246 -3.24 3.17 -29.22
N TYR A 247 -2.72 2.36 -28.31
CA TYR A 247 -2.06 1.09 -28.58
C TYR A 247 -3.00 -0.04 -28.17
N ARG A 248 -3.50 -0.84 -29.12
CA ARG A 248 -4.42 -1.95 -28.87
C ARG A 248 -3.81 -3.27 -29.28
#